data_AF-A0AB73AGX7-F1
#
_entry.id   AF-A0AB73AGX7-F1
#
_cell.length_a   1.000
_cell.length_b   1.000
_cell.length_c   1.000
_cell.angle_alpha   90.00
_cell.angle_beta   90.00
_cell.angle_gamma   90.00
#
_symmetry.space_group_name_H-M   'P 1'
#
loop_
_entity.id
_entity.type
_entity.pdbx_description
1 polymer ?
#
loop_
_entity_poly.entity_id
_entity_poly.type
_entity_poly.pdbx_seq_one_letter_code
_entity_poly.pdbx_strand_id
1 'polypeptide(L)'
;MYSTWLEETQWQVIKKILNLQERKRKYDLREMWNAIFYVVKIGCQWRMLPSDFAPWELAYYYYCRYSSLGEFELLLNNLREKVHL
;
A
#
# COMPACT_ATOMS: atom_id res chain seq x y z
N MET A 1 -3.13 -11.30 -12.44
CA MET A 1 -2.05 -10.50 -11.79
C MET A 1 -2.32 -9.05 -12.14
N TYR A 2 -2.59 -8.18 -11.15
CA TYR A 2 -2.95 -6.78 -11.42
C TYR A 2 -1.68 -5.92 -11.58
N SER A 3 -1.70 -4.92 -12.46
CA SER A 3 -0.58 -3.97 -12.71
C SER A 3 -0.29 -3.02 -11.53
N THR A 4 -0.97 -3.22 -10.41
CA THR A 4 -0.84 -2.47 -9.15
C THR A 4 -0.11 -3.29 -8.07
N TRP A 5 0.23 -4.55 -8.35
CA TRP A 5 1.02 -5.35 -7.43
C TRP A 5 2.42 -4.77 -7.32
N LEU A 6 2.88 -4.56 -6.09
CA LEU A 6 4.21 -4.06 -5.83
C LEU A 6 5.25 -5.08 -6.26
N GLU A 7 6.15 -4.68 -7.14
CA GLU A 7 7.37 -5.44 -7.40
C GLU A 7 8.24 -5.48 -6.13
N GLU A 8 9.14 -6.47 -6.05
CA GLU A 8 10.04 -6.59 -4.89
C GLU A 8 10.88 -5.32 -4.69
N THR A 9 11.36 -4.71 -5.78
CA THR A 9 12.12 -3.45 -5.76
C THR A 9 11.33 -2.30 -5.15
N GLN A 10 10.07 -2.12 -5.55
CA GLN A 10 9.16 -1.11 -5.00
C GLN A 10 8.86 -1.38 -3.53
N TRP A 11 8.65 -2.66 -3.18
CA TRP A 11 8.39 -3.07 -1.82
C TRP A 11 9.57 -2.76 -0.88
N GLN A 12 10.80 -2.99 -1.33
CA GLN A 12 12.01 -2.65 -0.55
C GLN A 12 12.13 -1.14 -0.30
N VAL A 13 11.77 -0.30 -1.27
CA VAL A 13 11.73 1.16 -1.09
C VAL A 13 10.71 1.54 -0.02
N ILE A 14 9.50 0.97 -0.07
CA ILE A 14 8.44 1.22 0.91
C ILE A 14 8.88 0.79 2.32
N LYS A 15 9.45 -0.43 2.46
CA LYS A 15 9.99 -0.91 3.74
C LYS A 15 11.00 0.07 4.33
N LYS A 16 11.89 0.61 3.49
CA LYS A 16 12.95 1.53 3.91
C LYS A 16 12.40 2.89 4.35
N ILE A 17 11.45 3.46 3.59
CA ILE A 17 10.87 4.78 3.91
C ILE A 17 10.07 4.73 5.20
N LEU A 18 9.22 3.71 5.34
CA LEU A 18 8.33 3.57 6.50
C LEU A 18 9.00 2.89 7.70
N ASN A 19 10.30 2.61 7.61
CA ASN A 19 11.08 1.88 8.62
C ASN A 19 10.33 0.67 9.17
N LEU A 20 9.75 -0.13 8.27
CA LEU A 20 8.81 -1.19 8.63
C LEU A 20 9.56 -2.33 9.31
N GLN A 21 9.30 -2.52 10.59
CA GLN A 21 9.79 -3.70 11.30
C GLN A 21 9.04 -4.94 10.81
N GLU A 22 9.82 -5.96 10.46
CA GLU A 22 9.31 -7.31 10.23
C GLU A 22 8.80 -7.87 11.56
N ARG A 23 7.49 -7.91 11.68
CA ARG A 23 6.76 -8.50 12.81
C ARG A 23 5.83 -9.55 12.25
N LYS A 24 5.69 -10.68 12.95
CA LYS A 24 4.66 -11.67 12.61
C LYS A 24 3.29 -11.01 12.73
N ARG A 25 2.63 -10.83 11.59
CA ARG A 25 1.27 -10.30 11.46
C ARG A 25 0.40 -11.42 10.90
N LYS A 26 -0.89 -11.39 11.23
CA LYS A 26 -1.88 -12.34 10.68
C LYS A 26 -1.99 -12.23 9.15
N TYR A 27 -1.75 -11.03 8.62
CA TYR A 27 -1.74 -10.75 7.20
C TYR A 27 -0.43 -10.06 6.80
N ASP A 28 0.06 -10.36 5.60
CA ASP A 28 1.29 -9.75 5.08
C ASP A 28 1.07 -8.25 4.87
N LEU A 29 2.03 -7.44 5.33
CA LEU A 29 1.95 -6.00 5.17
C LEU A 29 2.00 -5.60 3.68
N ARG A 30 2.71 -6.38 2.85
CA ARG A 30 2.76 -6.20 1.40
C ARG A 30 1.39 -6.34 0.77
N GLU A 31 0.57 -7.29 1.21
CA GLU A 31 -0.79 -7.46 0.71
C GLU A 31 -1.68 -6.25 1.05
N MET A 32 -1.48 -5.63 2.22
CA MET A 32 -2.17 -4.38 2.56
C MET A 32 -1.76 -3.25 1.64
N TRP A 33 -0.45 -3.13 1.38
CA TRP A 33 0.05 -2.10 0.48
C TRP A 33 -0.44 -2.34 -0.96
N ASN A 34 -0.45 -3.57 -1.45
CA ASN A 34 -1.03 -3.91 -2.76
C ASN A 34 -2.49 -3.45 -2.86
N ALA A 35 -3.31 -3.68 -1.82
CA ALA A 35 -4.69 -3.22 -1.75
C ALA A 35 -4.81 -1.70 -1.77
N ILE A 36 -4.01 -1.01 -0.95
CA ILE A 36 -3.98 0.46 -0.87
C ILE A 36 -3.57 1.06 -2.21
N PHE A 37 -2.52 0.53 -2.85
CA PHE A 37 -2.06 1.00 -4.16
C PHE A 37 -3.09 0.74 -5.25
N TYR A 38 -3.78 -0.40 -5.22
CA TYR A 38 -4.87 -0.66 -6.15
C TYR A 38 -5.95 0.43 -6.06
N VAL A 39 -6.42 0.72 -4.84
CA VAL A 39 -7.45 1.75 -4.60
C VAL A 39 -6.97 3.14 -5.02
N VAL A 40 -5.75 3.53 -4.65
CA VAL A 40 -5.21 4.86 -4.95
C VAL A 40 -4.90 5.05 -6.43
N LYS A 41 -4.40 4.01 -7.12
CA LYS A 41 -4.04 4.08 -8.55
C LYS A 41 -5.25 4.00 -9.46
N ILE A 42 -6.22 3.14 -9.14
CA ILE A 42 -7.42 2.93 -9.97
C ILE A 42 -8.53 3.91 -9.59
N GLY A 43 -8.51 4.45 -8.37
CA GLY A 43 -9.55 5.35 -7.87
C GLY A 43 -10.87 4.64 -7.55
N CYS A 44 -10.84 3.36 -7.21
CA CYS A 44 -12.04 2.60 -6.89
C CYS A 44 -12.49 2.84 -5.43
N GLN A 45 -13.77 2.58 -5.12
CA GLN A 45 -14.23 2.61 -3.73
C GLN A 45 -13.62 1.45 -2.94
N TRP A 46 -13.27 1.67 -1.67
CA TRP A 46 -12.69 0.64 -0.79
C TRP A 46 -13.53 -0.64 -0.74
N ARG A 47 -14.86 -0.53 -0.73
CA ARG A 47 -15.80 -1.67 -0.72
C ARG A 47 -15.84 -2.45 -2.03
N MET A 48 -15.29 -1.90 -3.11
CA MET A 48 -15.19 -2.57 -4.42
C MET A 48 -13.82 -3.21 -4.64
N LEU A 49 -12.96 -3.24 -3.61
CA LEU A 49 -11.69 -3.94 -3.68
C LEU A 49 -11.92 -5.43 -4.00
N PRO A 50 -11.26 -6.00 -5.02
CA PRO A 50 -11.41 -7.42 -5.35
C PRO A 50 -11.05 -8.33 -4.17
N SER A 51 -11.71 -9.48 -4.06
CA SER A 51 -11.49 -10.46 -2.99
C SER A 51 -10.10 -11.10 -3.01
N ASP A 52 -9.35 -10.93 -4.10
CA ASP A 52 -7.95 -11.36 -4.22
C ASP A 52 -7.00 -10.54 -3.34
N PHE A 53 -7.45 -9.38 -2.85
CA PHE A 53 -6.70 -8.53 -1.95
C PHE A 53 -7.06 -8.79 -0.49
N ALA A 54 -6.23 -8.27 0.41
CA ALA A 54 -6.55 -8.24 1.82
C ALA A 54 -7.91 -7.56 2.10
N PRO A 55 -8.59 -7.91 3.21
CA PRO A 55 -9.88 -7.30 3.57
C PRO A 55 -9.82 -5.78 3.52
N TRP A 56 -10.76 -5.15 2.82
CA TRP A 56 -10.75 -3.71 2.58
C TRP A 56 -10.73 -2.90 3.88
N GLU A 57 -11.35 -3.40 4.95
CA GLU A 57 -11.35 -2.78 6.28
C GLU A 57 -9.93 -2.66 6.85
N LEU A 58 -9.12 -3.71 6.66
CA LEU A 58 -7.74 -3.75 7.13
C LEU A 58 -6.85 -2.85 6.28
N ALA A 59 -7.02 -2.90 4.95
CA ALA A 59 -6.31 -1.99 4.04
C ALA A 59 -6.64 -0.53 4.36
N TYR A 60 -7.90 -0.20 4.60
CA TYR A 60 -8.35 1.14 4.98
C TYR A 60 -7.79 1.56 6.34
N TYR A 61 -7.79 0.68 7.34
CA TYR A 61 -7.16 0.94 8.64
C TYR A 61 -5.69 1.35 8.49
N TYR A 62 -4.91 0.60 7.70
CA TYR A 62 -3.51 0.92 7.45
C TYR A 62 -3.35 2.22 6.67
N TYR A 63 -4.19 2.46 5.65
CA TYR A 63 -4.21 3.71 4.91
C TYR A 63 -4.43 4.92 5.84
N CYS A 64 -5.46 4.89 6.69
CA CYS A 64 -5.72 5.96 7.65
C CYS A 64 -4.56 6.16 8.62
N ARG A 65 -3.98 5.06 9.12
CA ARG A 65 -2.84 5.12 10.03
C ARG A 65 -1.65 5.83 9.41
N TYR A 66 -1.25 5.46 8.19
CA TYR A 66 -0.10 6.09 7.51
C TYR A 66 -0.42 7.49 7.00
N SER A 67 -1.67 7.75 6.60
CA SER A 67 -2.13 9.08 6.17
C SER A 67 -2.10 10.08 7.33
N SER A 68 -2.55 9.67 8.53
CA SER A 68 -2.51 10.54 9.72
C SER A 68 -1.10 10.91 10.17
N LEU A 69 -0.09 10.15 9.77
CA LEU A 69 1.31 10.39 10.11
C LEU A 69 2.02 11.31 9.10
N GLY A 70 1.35 11.73 8.01
CA GLY A 70 1.96 12.49 6.91
C GLY A 70 2.95 11.67 6.05
N GLU A 71 3.33 10.48 6.52
CA GLU A 71 4.24 9.55 5.83
C GLU A 71 3.67 9.06 4.51
N PHE A 72 2.34 8.94 4.40
CA PHE A 72 1.68 8.46 3.19
C PHE A 72 1.82 9.41 2.01
N GLU A 73 1.66 10.72 2.22
CA GLU A 73 1.82 11.71 1.15
C GLU A 73 3.28 11.80 0.69
N LEU A 74 4.21 11.78 1.65
CA LEU A 74 5.64 11.77 1.34
C LEU A 74 6.03 10.52 0.53
N LEU A 75 5.49 9.36 0.92
CA LEU A 75 5.74 8.10 0.23
C LEU A 75 5.11 8.05 -1.16
N LEU A 76 3.87 8.54 -1.32
CA LEU A 76 3.23 8.65 -2.63
C LEU A 76 3.95 9.63 -3.55
N ASN A 77 4.38 10.78 -3.05
CA ASN A 77 5.16 11.74 -3.85
C ASN A 77 6.50 11.14 -4.29
N ASN A 78 7.23 10.50 -3.37
CA ASN A 78 8.48 9.81 -3.71
C ASN A 78 8.27 8.69 -4.72
N LEU A 79 7.16 7.95 -4.61
CA LEU A 79 6.85 6.88 -5.55
C LEU A 79 6.41 7.41 -6.90
N ARG A 80 5.64 8.51 -6.99
CA ARG A 80 5.31 9.17 -8.26
C ARG A 80 6.54 9.73 -8.98
N GLU A 81 7.52 10.24 -8.23
CA GLU A 81 8.78 10.72 -8.82
C GLU A 81 9.66 9.58 -9.34
N LYS A 82 9.72 8.45 -8.64
CA LYS A 82 10.60 7.31 -8.99
C LYS A 82 9.97 6.29 -9.92
N VAL A 83 8.66 6.15 -9.87
CA VAL A 83 7.87 5.26 -10.69
C VAL A 83 6.87 6.18 -11.37
N HIS A 84 7.04 6.47 -12.65
CA HIS A 84 6.03 7.19 -13.42
C HIS A 84 4.69 6.44 -13.31
N LEU A 85 3.89 6.84 -12.33
CA LEU A 85 2.55 6.37 -12.05
C LEU A 85 1.56 7.43 -12.53
#